data_AF-A0A6N8UJW7-F1
#
_entry.id   AF-A0A6N8UJW7-F1
#
_cell.length_a   1.000
_cell.length_b   1.000
_cell.length_c   1.000
_cell.angle_alpha   90.00
_cell.angle_beta   90.00
_cell.angle_gamma   90.00
#
_symmetry.space_group_name_H-M   'P 1'
#
loop_
_entity.id
_entity.type
_entity.pdbx_description
1 polymer ?
#
loop_
_entity_poly.entity_id
_entity_poly.type
_entity_poly.pdbx_seq_one_letter_code
_entity_poly.pdbx_strand_id
1 'polypeptide(L)'
;MAEITAKPRKLLPDFLSLPVLRPVATAMMFLAIIILGAVGISRMPIQLFPAMPTEQLSVSFQRPGSTADVVEREVLIPLTSRIRGLQG
;
A
#
# COMPACT_ATOMS: atom_id res chain seq x y z
N MET A 1 -11.52 0.76 -70.64
CA MET A 1 -11.41 1.97 -69.80
C MET A 1 -12.29 1.75 -68.58
N ALA A 2 -11.77 1.08 -67.55
CA ALA A 2 -12.52 0.76 -66.34
C ALA A 2 -11.93 1.61 -65.21
N GLU A 3 -12.67 2.62 -64.82
CA GLU A 3 -12.31 3.50 -63.71
C GLU A 3 -12.46 2.70 -62.42
N ILE A 4 -11.31 2.35 -61.84
CA ILE A 4 -11.21 1.67 -60.56
C ILE A 4 -11.62 2.67 -59.48
N THR A 5 -12.92 2.73 -59.18
CA THR A 5 -13.42 3.39 -57.97
C THR A 5 -13.03 2.54 -56.76
N ALA A 6 -11.81 2.76 -56.27
CA ALA A 6 -11.32 2.17 -55.05
C ALA A 6 -12.11 2.73 -53.85
N LYS A 7 -13.04 1.93 -53.32
CA LYS A 7 -13.71 2.16 -52.04
C LYS A 7 -12.64 2.18 -50.92
N PRO A 8 -12.56 3.21 -50.07
CA PRO A 8 -11.52 3.28 -49.06
C PRO A 8 -11.72 2.13 -48.07
N ARG A 9 -10.70 1.28 -47.97
CA ARG A 9 -10.64 0.17 -47.02
C ARG A 9 -10.61 0.79 -45.61
N LYS A 10 -11.66 0.60 -44.81
CA LYS A 10 -11.66 0.93 -43.37
C LYS A 10 -10.52 0.14 -42.72
N LEU A 11 -9.36 0.79 -42.61
CA LEU A 11 -8.13 0.24 -42.03
C LEU A 11 -8.02 0.50 -40.53
N LEU A 12 -8.92 1.32 -39.99
CA LEU A 12 -9.02 1.59 -38.56
C LEU A 12 -10.06 0.65 -37.96
N PRO A 13 -9.71 -0.03 -36.85
CA PRO A 13 -10.67 -0.88 -36.18
C PRO A 13 -11.85 -0.05 -35.64
N ASP A 14 -13.08 -0.54 -35.79
CA ASP A 14 -14.30 0.18 -35.41
C ASP A 14 -14.31 0.60 -33.92
N PHE A 15 -13.47 -0.03 -33.07
CA PHE A 15 -13.32 0.26 -31.65
C PHE A 15 -12.89 1.71 -31.34
N LEU A 16 -12.09 2.34 -32.22
CA LEU A 16 -11.65 3.73 -32.02
C LEU A 16 -12.77 4.75 -32.22
N SER A 17 -13.82 4.39 -32.96
CA SER A 17 -14.96 5.27 -33.24
C SER A 17 -16.09 5.14 -32.21
N LEU A 18 -16.12 4.04 -31.43
CA LEU A 18 -17.12 3.78 -30.39
C LEU A 18 -17.30 4.95 -29.39
N PRO A 19 -16.22 5.59 -28.89
CA PRO A 19 -16.36 6.69 -27.94
C PRO A 19 -17.05 7.93 -28.52
N VAL A 20 -16.92 8.15 -29.84
CA VAL A 20 -17.47 9.31 -30.57
C VAL A 20 -18.91 9.05 -31.01
N LEU A 21 -19.24 7.81 -31.40
CA LEU A 21 -20.58 7.44 -31.87
C LEU A 21 -21.61 7.34 -30.74
N ARG A 22 -21.18 7.09 -29.50
CA ARG A 22 -22.07 7.01 -28.32
C ARG A 22 -21.52 7.86 -27.17
N PRO A 23 -21.60 9.20 -27.26
CA PRO A 23 -21.01 10.12 -26.28
C PRO A 23 -21.57 9.92 -24.86
N VAL A 24 -22.83 9.50 -24.75
CA VAL A 24 -23.49 9.21 -23.46
C VAL A 24 -22.84 8.03 -22.74
N ALA A 25 -22.50 6.95 -23.46
CA ALA A 25 -21.85 5.78 -22.86
C ALA A 25 -20.45 6.12 -22.35
N THR A 26 -19.69 6.92 -23.12
CA THR A 26 -18.37 7.42 -22.72
C THR A 26 -18.47 8.28 -21.45
N ALA A 27 -19.43 9.22 -21.40
CA ALA A 27 -19.64 10.07 -20.22
C ALA A 27 -20.05 9.26 -18.98
N MET A 28 -20.92 8.26 -19.12
CA MET A 28 -21.33 7.38 -18.02
C MET A 28 -20.15 6.55 -17.48
N MET A 29 -19.28 6.05 -18.36
CA MET A 29 -18.07 5.33 -17.95
C MET A 29 -17.14 6.23 -17.12
N PHE A 30 -16.90 7.46 -17.59
CA PHE A 30 -16.11 8.44 -16.83
C PHE A 30 -16.76 8.77 -15.49
N LEU A 31 -18.07 8.97 -15.46
CA LEU A 31 -18.81 9.23 -14.22
C LEU A 31 -18.67 8.07 -13.24
N ALA A 32 -18.77 6.82 -13.71
CA ALA A 32 -18.57 5.64 -12.87
C ALA A 32 -17.16 5.58 -12.26
N ILE A 33 -16.13 5.89 -13.05
CA ILE A 33 -14.74 5.95 -12.57
C ILE A 33 -14.56 7.04 -11.51
N ILE A 34 -15.14 8.22 -11.73
CA ILE A 34 -15.07 9.34 -10.77
C ILE A 34 -15.74 8.96 -9.45
N ILE A 35 -16.93 8.38 -9.50
CA ILE A 35 -17.66 7.94 -8.30
C ILE A 35 -16.84 6.88 -7.55
N LEU A 36 -16.29 5.89 -8.26
CA LEU A 36 -15.46 4.85 -7.66
C LEU A 36 -14.19 5.44 -7.02
N GLY A 37 -13.56 6.41 -7.69
CA GLY A 37 -12.41 7.15 -7.16
C GLY A 37 -12.74 7.96 -5.91
N ALA A 38 -13.87 8.68 -5.92
CA ALA A 38 -14.31 9.48 -4.78
C ALA A 38 -14.61 8.60 -3.54
N VAL A 39 -15.24 7.45 -3.74
CA VAL A 39 -15.48 6.46 -2.68
C VAL A 39 -14.16 5.88 -2.19
N GLY A 40 -13.23 5.55 -3.09
CA GLY A 40 -11.92 5.01 -2.75
C GLY A 40 -11.10 5.95 -1.87
N ILE A 41 -11.01 7.23 -2.26
CA ILE A 41 -10.29 8.26 -1.49
C ILE A 41 -10.94 8.47 -0.13
N SER A 42 -12.28 8.49 -0.06
CA SER A 42 -13.01 8.70 1.20
C SER A 42 -12.86 7.55 2.19
N ARG A 43 -12.54 6.33 1.72
CA ARG A 43 -12.41 5.12 2.54
C ARG A 43 -10.97 4.79 2.92
N MET A 44 -9.97 5.46 2.36
CA MET A 44 -8.57 5.23 2.72
C MET A 44 -8.27 5.90 4.07
N PRO A 45 -7.90 5.12 5.11
CA PRO A 45 -7.50 5.68 6.39
C PRO A 45 -6.14 6.37 6.24
N ILE A 46 -6.09 7.66 6.55
CA ILE A 46 -4.84 8.42 6.60
C ILE A 46 -4.06 7.96 7.84
N GLN A 47 -2.91 7.33 7.61
CA GLN A 47 -1.93 7.04 8.63
C GLN A 47 -0.88 8.15 8.60
N LEU A 48 -0.72 8.89 9.70
CA LEU A 48 0.26 9.99 9.81
C LEU A 48 1.68 9.46 9.98
N PHE A 49 1.80 8.27 10.55
CA PHE A 49 3.04 7.54 10.70
C PHE A 49 2.77 6.09 10.30
N PRO A 50 3.69 5.44 9.56
CA PRO A 50 3.60 4.01 9.39
C PRO A 50 3.59 3.35 10.77
N ALA A 51 2.77 2.30 10.96
CA ALA A 51 2.88 1.46 12.14
C ALA A 51 4.32 0.92 12.17
N MET A 52 5.13 1.40 13.12
CA MET A 52 6.44 0.83 13.39
C MET A 52 6.17 -0.35 14.31
N PRO A 53 6.17 -1.61 13.83
CA PRO A 53 6.07 -2.77 14.69
C PRO A 53 7.32 -2.79 15.56
N THR A 54 7.25 -2.11 16.70
CA THR A 54 8.34 -2.11 17.67
C THR A 54 8.01 -3.21 18.65
N GLU A 55 8.68 -4.34 18.51
CA GLU A 55 8.66 -5.42 19.50
C GLU A 55 9.29 -4.88 20.79
N GLN A 56 8.47 -4.28 21.66
CA GLN A 56 8.92 -3.72 22.93
C GLN A 56 8.71 -4.74 24.03
N LEU A 57 9.79 -5.34 24.51
CA LEU A 57 9.80 -6.18 25.70
C LEU A 57 10.37 -5.38 26.88
N SER A 58 9.50 -4.95 27.79
CA SER A 58 9.88 -4.24 29.01
C SER A 58 10.07 -5.23 30.16
N VAL A 59 11.28 -5.29 30.72
CA VAL A 59 11.56 -6.10 31.92
C VAL A 59 12.02 -5.19 33.05
N SER A 60 11.29 -5.19 34.16
CA SER A 60 11.64 -4.45 35.38
C SER A 60 12.25 -5.40 36.41
N PHE A 61 13.37 -4.99 36.99
CA PHE A 61 14.01 -5.69 38.10
C PHE A 61 14.58 -4.66 39.07
N GLN A 62 14.53 -4.98 40.37
CA GLN A 62 15.06 -4.11 41.41
C GLN A 62 15.98 -4.93 42.32
N ARG A 63 17.19 -4.43 42.53
CA ARG A 63 18.15 -5.02 43.48
C ARG A 63 18.63 -3.94 44.47
N PRO A 64 18.04 -3.87 45.67
CA PRO A 64 18.40 -2.86 46.66
C PRO A 64 19.84 -3.09 47.16
N GLY A 65 20.60 -2.00 47.30
CA GLY A 65 21.97 -2.03 47.85
C GLY A 65 23.07 -2.48 46.88
N SER A 66 22.79 -2.59 45.58
CA SER A 66 23.76 -2.99 44.55
C SER A 66 24.13 -1.81 43.65
N THR A 67 25.42 -1.68 43.31
CA THR A 67 25.92 -0.67 42.36
C THR A 67 25.45 -1.01 40.94
N ALA A 68 25.24 0.02 40.09
CA ALA A 68 24.79 -0.15 38.72
C ALA A 68 25.60 -1.20 37.92
N ASP A 69 26.93 -1.23 38.08
CA ASP A 69 27.82 -2.19 37.41
C ASP A 69 27.54 -3.65 37.79
N VAL A 70 27.24 -3.91 39.06
CA VAL A 70 26.93 -5.26 39.57
C VAL A 70 25.57 -5.72 39.04
N VAL A 71 24.58 -4.82 39.04
CA VAL A 71 23.26 -5.12 38.48
C VAL A 71 23.33 -5.38 36.97
N GLU A 72 24.16 -4.64 36.24
CA GLU A 72 24.38 -4.86 34.82
C GLU A 72 25.00 -6.23 34.54
N ARG A 73 26.14 -6.52 35.18
CA ARG A 73 26.88 -7.76 34.94
C ARG A 73 26.17 -9.02 35.41
N GLU A 74 25.47 -8.95 36.55
CA GLU A 74 24.85 -10.14 37.14
C GLU A 74 23.40 -10.35 36.72
N VAL A 75 22.67 -9.30 36.32
CA VAL A 75 21.24 -9.40 35.98
C VAL A 75 21.00 -9.03 34.53
N LEU A 76 21.41 -7.83 34.09
CA LEU A 76 21.04 -7.33 32.76
C LEU A 76 21.67 -8.13 31.61
N ILE A 77 22.99 -8.39 31.67
CA ILE A 77 23.71 -9.15 30.63
C ILE A 77 23.15 -10.57 30.47
N PRO A 78 23.03 -11.40 31.53
CA PRO A 78 22.51 -12.77 31.39
C PRO A 78 21.02 -12.81 31.03
N LEU A 79 20.24 -11.81 31.43
CA LEU A 79 18.83 -11.72 31.05
C LEU A 79 18.68 -11.38 29.56
N THR A 80 19.44 -10.41 29.06
CA THR A 80 19.41 -9.99 27.65
C THR A 80 19.89 -11.11 26.72
N SER A 81 20.92 -11.87 27.11
CA SER A 81 21.42 -12.98 26.30
C SER A 81 20.38 -14.10 26.15
N ARG A 82 19.62 -14.40 27.22
CA ARG A 82 18.53 -15.39 27.19
C ARG A 82 17.35 -14.90 26.35
N ILE A 83 16.94 -13.64 26.49
CA ILE A 83 15.84 -13.05 25.73
C ILE A 83 16.17 -13.00 24.23
N ARG A 84 17.38 -12.59 23.85
CA ARG A 84 17.82 -12.58 22.44
C ARG A 84 17.85 -13.99 21.84
N GLY A 85 18.14 -15.03 22.64
CA GLY A 85 18.11 -16.42 22.18
C GLY A 85 16.70 -16.97 21.88
N LEU A 86 15.64 -16.30 22.33
CA LEU A 86 14.24 -16.67 22.06
C LEU A 86 13.63 -15.88 20.89
N GLN A 87 14.29 -14.81 20.45
CA GLN A 87 13.92 -14.03 19.27
C GLN A 87 14.59 -14.63 18.03
N GLY A 88 14.08 -15.78 17.60
CA GLY A 88 14.33 -16.39 16.29
C GLY A 88 13.01 -16.54 15.56
#